data_AF-A0A7C5D5I4-F1
#
_entry.id   AF-A0A7C5D5I4-F1
#
_cell.length_a   1.000
_cell.length_b   1.000
_cell.length_c   1.000
_cell.angle_alpha   90.00
_cell.angle_beta   90.00
_cell.angle_gamma   90.00
#
_symmetry.space_group_name_H-M   'P 1'
#
loop_
_entity.id
_entity.type
_entity.pdbx_description
1 polymer ?
#
loop_
_entity_poly.entity_id
_entity_poly.type
_entity_poly.pdbx_seq_one_letter_code
_entity_poly.pdbx_strand_id
1 'polypeptide(L)'
;MEILLLLALVWTAILALLLLYKIIKWMIHTKARAIGVASSLAVLLLGLGIYQLFFVKLEFIQSKVYPDLYLVKNVPKEKHLLNQAIKDFVITRMKTQPTDSNLSLRFYQYYKSYNPLVFGDSGTAYFIDNEEDLGGMVVEDLSMYIKLKLAVLKQTDCKQSSYYCAKLDFFEEGYRVKTEIIDGSFATITHENN
;
A
#
# COMPACT_ATOMS: atom_id res chain seq x y z
N MET A 1 19.30 -3.15 40.82
CA MET A 1 19.68 -2.83 39.42
C MET A 1 18.55 -2.07 38.71
N GLU A 2 17.30 -2.50 38.81
CA GLU A 2 16.14 -1.87 38.14
C GLU A 2 15.81 -0.45 38.64
N ILE A 3 15.88 -0.20 39.96
CA ILE A 3 15.61 1.12 40.55
C ILE A 3 16.64 2.18 40.09
N LEU A 4 17.89 1.78 39.91
CA LEU A 4 18.97 2.65 39.40
C LEU A 4 18.74 3.03 37.93
N LEU A 5 18.27 2.08 37.11
CA LEU A 5 17.90 2.31 35.72
C LEU A 5 16.73 3.29 35.59
N LEU A 6 15.69 3.13 36.42
CA LEU A 6 14.54 4.04 36.43
C LEU A 6 14.95 5.47 36.83
N LEU A 7 15.78 5.62 37.87
CA LEU A 7 16.31 6.91 38.28
C LEU A 7 17.18 7.58 37.20
N ALA A 8 18.01 6.80 36.51
CA ALA A 8 18.81 7.30 35.39
C ALA A 8 17.93 7.78 34.23
N LEU A 9 16.84 7.07 33.92
CA LEU A 9 15.92 7.41 32.83
C LEU A 9 15.10 8.67 33.16
N VAL A 10 14.69 8.84 34.41
CA VAL A 10 14.05 10.09 34.88
C VAL A 10 15.02 11.26 34.78
N TRP A 11 16.29 11.06 35.18
CA TRP A 11 17.31 12.09 35.09
C TRP A 11 17.60 12.53 33.65
N THR A 12 17.74 11.57 32.72
CA THR A 12 17.95 11.88 31.30
C THR A 12 16.74 12.60 30.70
N ALA A 13 15.52 12.22 31.08
CA ALA A 13 14.30 12.91 30.65
C ALA A 13 14.25 14.36 31.14
N ILE A 14 14.58 14.61 32.42
CA ILE A 14 14.65 15.98 32.98
C ILE A 14 15.70 16.82 32.24
N LEU A 15 16.88 16.25 32.01
CA LEU A 15 17.98 16.92 31.31
C LEU A 15 17.60 17.25 29.86
N ALA A 16 16.92 16.33 29.17
CA ALA A 16 16.39 16.56 27.83
C ALA A 16 15.35 17.69 27.79
N LEU A 17 14.42 17.73 28.76
CA LEU A 17 13.42 18.79 28.86
C LEU A 17 14.06 20.17 29.09
N LEU A 18 15.10 20.25 29.94
CA LEU A 18 15.82 21.50 30.19
C LEU A 18 16.56 22.00 28.94
N LEU A 19 17.18 21.09 28.19
CA LEU A 19 17.83 21.42 26.92
C LEU A 19 16.80 21.91 25.88
N LEU A 20 15.67 21.22 25.75
CA LEU A 20 14.56 21.63 24.89
C LEU A 20 14.07 23.04 25.25
N TYR A 21 13.82 23.32 26.53
CA TYR A 21 13.41 24.64 26.99
C TYR A 21 14.45 25.72 26.64
N LYS A 22 15.74 25.43 26.84
CA LYS A 22 16.83 26.37 26.53
C LYS A 22 16.90 26.67 25.03
N ILE A 23 16.73 25.65 24.18
CA ILE A 23 16.71 25.78 22.72
C ILE A 23 15.49 26.62 22.29
N ILE A 24 14.29 26.33 22.82
CA ILE A 24 13.06 27.09 22.54
C ILE A 24 13.23 28.56 22.94
N LYS A 25 13.72 28.82 24.16
CA LYS A 25 13.95 30.19 24.65
C LYS A 25 14.98 30.93 23.80
N TRP A 26 16.05 30.25 23.36
CA TRP A 26 17.07 30.82 22.48
C TRP A 26 16.53 31.13 21.07
N MET A 27 15.67 30.27 20.53
CA MET A 27 15.00 30.50 19.25
C MET A 27 14.07 31.72 19.29
N ILE A 28 13.35 31.92 20.40
CA ILE A 28 12.37 33.01 20.56
C ILE A 28 13.03 34.35 20.93
N HIS A 29 14.27 34.33 21.45
CA HIS A 29 14.97 35.52 21.95
C HIS A 29 15.11 36.65 20.90
N THR A 30 15.15 36.32 19.61
CA THR A 30 15.25 37.33 18.55
C THR A 30 14.18 37.08 17.50
N LYS A 31 13.42 38.12 17.18
CA LYS A 31 12.37 38.06 16.14
C LYS A 31 12.92 37.49 14.82
N ALA A 32 14.15 37.84 14.45
CA ALA A 32 14.81 37.31 13.26
C ALA A 32 15.03 35.79 13.30
N ARG A 33 15.46 35.21 14.43
CA ARG A 33 15.66 33.75 14.56
C ARG A 33 14.32 33.00 14.62
N ALA A 34 13.34 33.56 15.32
CA ALA A 34 12.00 32.98 15.37
C ALA A 34 11.35 32.91 13.97
N ILE A 35 11.47 33.98 13.19
CA ILE A 35 10.99 34.03 11.79
C ILE A 35 11.76 33.03 10.93
N GLY A 36 13.08 32.94 11.06
CA GLY A 36 13.90 31.99 10.30
C GLY A 36 13.54 30.52 10.57
N VAL A 37 13.37 30.15 11.84
CA VAL A 37 12.95 28.79 12.22
C VAL A 37 11.55 28.49 11.72
N ALA A 38 10.59 29.40 11.92
CA ALA A 38 9.21 29.23 11.45
C ALA A 38 9.14 29.10 9.92
N SER A 39 9.91 29.89 9.19
CA SER A 39 10.02 29.80 7.73
C SER A 39 10.60 28.46 7.29
N SER A 40 11.68 27.99 7.94
CA SER A 40 12.27 26.68 7.63
C SER A 40 11.30 25.53 7.89
N LEU A 41 10.54 25.60 8.98
CA LEU A 41 9.54 24.59 9.33
C LEU A 41 8.39 24.58 8.32
N ALA A 42 7.93 25.76 7.90
CA ALA A 42 6.90 25.87 6.87
C ALA A 42 7.37 25.26 5.53
N VAL A 43 8.61 25.53 5.11
CA VAL A 43 9.19 24.93 3.90
C VAL A 43 9.30 23.42 4.03
N LEU A 44 9.70 22.92 5.19
CA LEU A 44 9.84 21.48 5.44
C LEU A 44 8.46 20.77 5.42
N LEU A 45 7.44 21.37 6.02
CA LEU A 45 6.07 20.86 5.99
C LEU A 45 5.48 20.86 4.57
N LEU A 46 5.71 21.94 3.81
CA LEU A 46 5.29 22.01 2.41
C LEU A 46 6.01 20.95 1.56
N GLY A 47 7.32 20.78 1.76
CA GLY A 47 8.11 19.77 1.08
C GLY A 47 7.63 18.34 1.37
N LEU A 48 7.30 18.04 2.63
CA LEU A 48 6.70 16.76 3.02
C LEU A 48 5.32 16.55 2.39
N GLY A 49 4.48 17.59 2.35
CA GLY A 49 3.17 17.54 1.71
C GLY A 49 3.26 17.26 0.21
N ILE A 50 4.15 17.95 -0.49
CA ILE A 50 4.42 17.71 -1.92
C ILE A 50 4.99 16.30 -2.12
N TYR A 51 5.93 15.86 -1.27
CA TYR A 51 6.47 14.51 -1.34
C TYR A 51 5.38 13.44 -1.20
N GLN A 52 4.51 13.57 -0.20
CA GLN A 52 3.41 12.62 0.01
C GLN A 52 2.39 12.61 -1.12
N LEU A 53 2.09 13.77 -1.73
CA LEU A 53 1.11 13.86 -2.81
C LEU A 53 1.66 13.39 -4.16
N PHE A 54 2.92 13.68 -4.47
CA PHE A 54 3.47 13.48 -5.81
C PHE A 54 4.48 12.32 -5.91
N PHE A 55 5.15 11.95 -4.82
CA PHE A 55 6.27 11.01 -4.85
C PHE A 55 6.00 9.68 -4.16
N VAL A 56 4.95 9.58 -3.35
CA VAL A 56 4.51 8.29 -2.82
C VAL A 56 3.85 7.51 -3.96
N LYS A 57 4.63 6.64 -4.60
CA LYS A 57 4.20 5.85 -5.74
C LYS A 57 3.32 4.69 -5.26
N LEU A 58 2.29 4.37 -6.04
CA LEU A 58 1.51 3.15 -5.87
C LEU A 58 2.43 1.95 -6.14
N GLU A 59 2.41 0.98 -5.24
CA GLU A 59 3.27 -0.21 -5.30
C GLU A 59 2.41 -1.47 -5.27
N PHE A 60 2.70 -2.41 -6.18
CA PHE A 60 2.10 -3.73 -6.21
C PHE A 60 3.09 -4.74 -5.62
N ILE A 61 2.75 -5.33 -4.48
CA ILE A 61 3.55 -6.33 -3.79
C ILE A 61 2.92 -7.69 -4.03
N GLN A 62 3.60 -8.57 -4.75
CA GLN A 62 3.14 -9.95 -4.93
C GLN A 62 3.38 -10.75 -3.65
N SER A 63 2.42 -11.59 -3.27
CA SER A 63 2.65 -12.59 -2.23
C SER A 63 3.63 -13.66 -2.70
N LYS A 64 4.52 -14.11 -1.81
CA LYS A 64 5.42 -15.25 -2.06
C LYS A 64 4.70 -16.60 -1.97
N VAL A 65 3.59 -16.62 -1.25
CA VAL A 65 2.79 -17.82 -0.96
C VAL A 65 1.67 -17.99 -1.98
N TYR A 66 1.03 -16.89 -2.36
CA TYR A 66 -0.07 -16.86 -3.31
C TYR A 66 0.33 -16.09 -4.58
N PRO A 67 0.75 -16.76 -5.66
CA PRO A 67 1.19 -16.11 -6.89
C PRO A 67 0.10 -15.22 -7.53
N ASP A 68 -1.16 -15.50 -7.23
CA ASP A 68 -2.33 -14.77 -7.71
C ASP A 68 -2.70 -13.54 -6.85
N LEU A 69 -2.05 -13.34 -5.70
CA LEU A 69 -2.37 -12.27 -4.75
C LEU A 69 -1.38 -11.12 -4.84
N TYR A 70 -1.91 -9.92 -5.06
CA TYR A 70 -1.17 -8.66 -5.04
C TYR A 70 -1.73 -7.73 -3.96
N LEU A 71 -0.83 -7.23 -3.12
CA LEU A 71 -1.13 -6.19 -2.14
C LEU A 71 -0.74 -4.83 -2.69
N VAL A 72 -1.68 -3.90 -2.71
CA VAL A 72 -1.50 -2.55 -3.23
C VAL A 72 -1.20 -1.61 -2.07
N LYS A 73 0.02 -1.07 -2.05
CA LYS A 73 0.46 -0.07 -1.09
C LYS A 73 0.30 1.32 -1.68
N ASN A 74 0.12 2.31 -0.80
CA ASN A 74 -0.05 3.71 -1.17
C ASN A 74 -1.26 3.96 -2.09
N VAL A 75 -2.40 3.40 -1.72
CA VAL A 75 -3.64 3.55 -2.49
C VAL A 75 -4.01 5.03 -2.62
N PRO A 76 -4.16 5.59 -3.84
CA PRO A 76 -4.53 6.98 -4.03
C PRO A 76 -5.95 7.24 -3.53
N LYS A 77 -6.21 8.47 -3.07
CA LYS A 77 -7.56 8.89 -2.66
C LYS A 77 -8.54 8.84 -3.84
N GLU A 78 -8.07 9.17 -5.04
CA GLU A 78 -8.88 9.15 -6.26
C GLU A 78 -8.99 7.73 -6.81
N LYS A 79 -10.20 7.19 -6.83
CA LYS A 79 -10.49 5.82 -7.26
C LYS A 79 -10.20 5.57 -8.74
N HIS A 80 -10.36 6.58 -9.58
CA HIS A 80 -10.01 6.48 -10.99
C HIS A 80 -8.52 6.13 -11.16
N LEU A 81 -7.62 6.78 -10.41
CA LEU A 81 -6.18 6.54 -10.52
C LEU A 81 -5.84 5.10 -10.11
N LEU A 82 -6.46 4.59 -9.04
CA LEU A 82 -6.29 3.20 -8.62
C LEU A 82 -6.79 2.22 -9.70
N ASN A 83 -8.01 2.42 -10.19
CA ASN A 83 -8.63 1.51 -11.14
C ASN A 83 -7.85 1.46 -12.46
N GLN A 84 -7.35 2.62 -12.90
CA GLN A 84 -6.47 2.71 -14.06
C GLN A 84 -5.15 2.00 -13.82
N ALA A 85 -4.48 2.21 -12.68
CA ALA A 85 -3.22 1.54 -12.37
C ALA A 85 -3.36 0.01 -12.33
N ILE A 86 -4.44 -0.51 -11.72
CA ILE A 86 -4.72 -1.96 -11.70
C ILE A 86 -4.96 -2.47 -13.12
N LYS A 87 -5.72 -1.74 -13.94
CA LYS A 87 -5.97 -2.10 -15.33
C LYS A 87 -4.69 -2.16 -16.16
N ASP A 88 -3.83 -1.15 -16.04
CA ASP A 88 -2.54 -1.09 -16.75
C ASP A 88 -1.60 -2.22 -16.32
N PHE A 89 -1.60 -2.54 -15.01
CA PHE A 89 -0.87 -3.69 -14.47
C PHE A 89 -1.37 -5.00 -15.11
N VAL A 90 -2.68 -5.22 -15.14
CA VAL A 90 -3.29 -6.43 -15.71
C VAL A 90 -3.00 -6.54 -17.21
N ILE A 91 -3.19 -5.47 -17.98
CA ILE A 91 -2.92 -5.49 -19.43
C ILE A 91 -1.46 -5.83 -19.70
N THR A 92 -0.52 -5.22 -18.96
CA THR A 92 0.91 -5.51 -19.08
C THR A 92 1.22 -6.97 -18.76
N ARG A 93 0.61 -7.50 -17.70
CA ARG A 93 0.77 -8.91 -17.29
C ARG A 93 0.25 -9.86 -18.36
N MET A 94 -0.94 -9.59 -18.92
CA MET A 94 -1.56 -10.41 -19.96
C MET A 94 -0.78 -10.37 -21.29
N LYS A 95 -0.20 -9.23 -21.65
CA LYS A 95 0.68 -9.12 -22.82
C LYS A 95 1.98 -9.94 -22.66
N THR A 96 2.55 -9.95 -21.46
CA THR A 96 3.84 -10.62 -21.19
C THR A 96 3.70 -12.11 -20.88
N GLN A 97 2.57 -12.53 -20.31
CA GLN A 97 2.30 -13.92 -19.92
C GLN A 97 0.89 -14.36 -20.37
N PRO A 98 0.67 -14.51 -21.69
CA PRO A 98 -0.66 -14.74 -22.26
C PRO A 98 -1.22 -16.16 -22.10
N THR A 99 -0.37 -17.15 -21.76
CA THR A 99 -0.73 -18.58 -21.77
C THR A 99 -1.05 -19.15 -20.39
N ASP A 100 -1.21 -18.30 -19.37
CA ASP A 100 -1.55 -18.76 -18.03
C ASP A 100 -3.02 -19.22 -17.99
N SER A 101 -3.23 -20.54 -18.13
CA SER A 101 -4.54 -21.18 -18.33
C SER A 101 -5.50 -21.02 -17.14
N ASN A 102 -5.05 -20.42 -16.03
CA ASN A 102 -5.84 -20.12 -14.84
C ASN A 102 -5.60 -18.68 -14.39
N LEU A 103 -5.77 -17.70 -15.29
CA LEU A 103 -5.58 -16.29 -14.98
C LEU A 103 -6.69 -15.78 -14.04
N SER A 104 -6.45 -15.95 -12.74
CA SER A 104 -7.16 -15.31 -11.65
C SER A 104 -6.15 -14.45 -10.91
N LEU A 105 -6.40 -13.15 -10.77
CA LEU A 105 -5.56 -12.25 -9.97
C LEU A 105 -6.44 -11.56 -8.93
N ARG A 106 -5.98 -11.49 -7.69
CA ARG A 106 -6.65 -10.86 -6.56
C ARG A 106 -5.83 -9.67 -6.09
N PHE A 107 -6.48 -8.50 -5.97
CA PHE A 107 -5.84 -7.29 -5.49
C PHE A 107 -6.49 -6.86 -4.18
N TYR A 108 -5.67 -6.71 -3.14
CA TYR A 108 -6.08 -6.23 -1.82
C TYR A 108 -5.26 -5.01 -1.44
N GLN A 109 -5.79 -4.11 -0.63
CA GLN A 109 -5.02 -3.03 -0.05
C GLN A 109 -4.03 -3.58 0.96
N TYR A 110 -2.78 -3.13 0.90
CA TYR A 110 -1.78 -3.40 1.92
C TYR A 110 -2.22 -2.76 3.24
N TYR A 111 -2.35 -3.59 4.27
CA TYR A 111 -2.67 -3.19 5.61
C TYR A 111 -1.83 -4.00 6.58
N LYS A 112 -1.17 -3.30 7.50
CA LYS A 112 -0.41 -3.89 8.60
C LYS A 112 -0.92 -3.26 9.88
N SER A 113 -1.56 -4.06 10.72
CA SER A 113 -1.94 -3.64 12.06
C SER A 113 -0.70 -3.71 12.96
N TYR A 114 -0.42 -2.62 13.65
CA TYR A 114 0.63 -2.61 14.67
C TYR A 114 -0.01 -2.96 16.01
N ASN A 115 0.31 -4.13 16.54
CA ASN A 115 -0.06 -4.51 17.89
C ASN A 115 1.21 -4.58 18.77
N PRO A 116 1.40 -3.66 19.72
CA PRO A 116 2.59 -3.67 20.58
C PRO A 116 2.67 -4.87 21.53
N LEU A 117 1.60 -5.65 21.67
CA LEU A 117 1.51 -6.81 22.56
C LEU A 117 1.53 -8.15 21.83
N VAL A 118 1.43 -8.18 20.49
CA VAL A 118 1.41 -9.41 19.69
C VAL A 118 2.58 -9.39 18.71
N PHE A 119 3.51 -10.32 18.90
CA PHE A 119 4.66 -10.53 18.00
C PHE A 119 4.18 -11.24 16.72
N GLY A 120 3.52 -10.50 15.84
CA GLY A 120 3.04 -11.01 14.57
C GLY A 120 2.56 -9.89 13.65
N ASP A 121 2.84 -10.03 12.37
CA ASP A 121 2.29 -9.15 11.34
C ASP A 121 0.82 -9.54 11.14
N SER A 122 -0.11 -8.69 11.57
CA SER A 122 -1.55 -8.87 11.33
C SER A 122 -2.03 -7.92 10.24
N GLY A 123 -3.11 -8.28 9.55
CA GLY A 123 -3.59 -7.56 8.37
C GLY A 123 -3.24 -8.27 7.07
N THR A 124 -3.62 -7.68 5.93
CA THR A 124 -3.34 -8.27 4.62
C THR A 124 -1.85 -8.47 4.34
N ALA A 125 -0.97 -7.72 4.99
CA ALA A 125 0.48 -7.88 4.90
C ALA A 125 0.97 -9.26 5.38
N TYR A 126 0.23 -9.94 6.27
CA TYR A 126 0.53 -11.29 6.74
C TYR A 126 0.69 -12.27 5.56
N PHE A 127 -0.19 -12.18 4.57
CA PHE A 127 -0.23 -13.07 3.41
C PHE A 127 0.89 -12.83 2.40
N ILE A 128 1.82 -11.89 2.63
CA ILE A 128 3.01 -11.75 1.78
C ILE A 128 3.90 -12.98 1.93
N ASP A 129 4.09 -13.43 3.18
CA ASP A 129 5.07 -14.47 3.52
C ASP A 129 4.42 -15.69 4.21
N ASN A 130 3.12 -15.65 4.51
CA ASN A 130 2.42 -16.69 5.27
C ASN A 130 1.16 -17.20 4.55
N GLU A 131 0.85 -18.48 4.72
CA GLU A 131 -0.44 -19.10 4.36
C GLU A 131 -1.53 -18.72 5.36
N GLU A 132 -2.80 -18.87 4.99
CA GLU A 132 -3.94 -18.70 5.90
C GLU A 132 -3.81 -19.59 7.16
N ASP A 133 -3.94 -18.97 8.34
CA ASP A 133 -3.96 -19.69 9.61
C ASP A 133 -5.38 -19.67 10.19
N LEU A 134 -6.07 -20.80 10.02
CA LEU A 134 -7.44 -20.99 10.51
C LEU A 134 -7.47 -21.53 11.95
N GLY A 135 -6.31 -21.73 12.58
CA GLY A 135 -6.16 -22.29 13.92
C GLY A 135 -5.64 -21.28 14.96
N GLY A 136 -5.44 -21.75 16.19
CA GLY A 136 -4.79 -20.96 17.24
C GLY A 136 -5.65 -19.89 17.92
N MET A 137 -4.99 -18.99 18.66
CA MET A 137 -5.65 -17.88 19.37
C MET A 137 -5.86 -16.64 18.47
N VAL A 138 -5.24 -16.60 17.29
CA VAL A 138 -5.36 -15.51 16.31
C VAL A 138 -5.54 -16.16 14.94
N VAL A 139 -6.72 -15.96 14.34
CA VAL A 139 -7.05 -16.47 13.01
C VAL A 139 -6.72 -15.40 11.97
N GLU A 140 -5.96 -15.76 10.95
CA GLU A 140 -5.62 -14.90 9.82
C GLU A 140 -6.14 -15.54 8.52
N ASP A 141 -7.37 -15.16 8.16
CA ASP A 141 -8.05 -15.56 6.92
C ASP A 141 -8.22 -14.34 6.01
N LEU A 142 -7.80 -14.45 4.75
CA LEU A 142 -7.88 -13.35 3.78
C LEU A 142 -9.34 -12.90 3.56
N SER A 143 -10.30 -13.80 3.74
CA SER A 143 -11.74 -13.51 3.65
C SER A 143 -12.21 -12.48 4.69
N MET A 144 -11.55 -12.41 5.86
CA MET A 144 -11.84 -11.41 6.90
C MET A 144 -11.52 -9.98 6.44
N TYR A 145 -10.62 -9.83 5.46
CA TYR A 145 -10.21 -8.55 4.89
C TYR A 145 -11.00 -8.15 3.64
N ILE A 146 -12.25 -8.64 3.49
CA ILE A 146 -13.08 -8.37 2.31
C ILE A 146 -13.27 -6.87 2.01
N LYS A 147 -13.28 -6.02 3.04
CA LYS A 147 -13.36 -4.56 2.89
C LYS A 147 -12.15 -3.94 2.23
N LEU A 148 -10.99 -4.59 2.35
CA LEU A 148 -9.73 -4.18 1.73
C LEU A 148 -9.55 -4.75 0.33
N LYS A 149 -10.50 -5.53 -0.17
CA LYS A 149 -10.48 -6.06 -1.53
C LYS A 149 -10.68 -4.93 -2.54
N LEU A 150 -9.78 -4.84 -3.51
CA LEU A 150 -9.76 -3.76 -4.51
C LEU A 150 -10.23 -4.25 -5.87
N ALA A 151 -9.72 -5.37 -6.34
CA ALA A 151 -10.09 -5.91 -7.64
C ALA A 151 -9.89 -7.43 -7.73
N VAL A 152 -10.61 -8.06 -8.64
CA VAL A 152 -10.39 -9.46 -9.03
C VAL A 152 -10.45 -9.58 -10.54
N LEU A 153 -9.38 -10.10 -11.12
CA LEU A 153 -9.35 -10.55 -12.49
C LEU A 153 -9.77 -12.01 -12.54
N LYS A 154 -10.66 -12.36 -13.47
CA LYS A 154 -11.00 -13.75 -13.78
C LYS A 154 -11.03 -13.92 -15.28
N GLN A 155 -10.47 -15.02 -15.78
CA GLN A 155 -10.67 -15.42 -17.16
C GLN A 155 -12.18 -15.54 -17.47
N THR A 156 -12.56 -15.13 -18.69
CA THR A 156 -13.93 -15.24 -19.19
C THR A 156 -13.90 -15.54 -20.67
N ASP A 157 -14.98 -16.08 -21.21
CA ASP A 157 -15.10 -16.34 -22.64
C ASP A 157 -15.38 -15.04 -23.40
N CYS A 158 -14.53 -14.71 -24.37
CA CYS A 158 -14.78 -13.66 -25.37
C CYS A 158 -14.97 -14.27 -26.76
N LYS A 159 -15.40 -13.46 -27.72
CA LYS A 159 -15.51 -13.85 -29.14
C LYS A 159 -14.18 -14.42 -29.67
N GLN A 160 -14.27 -15.32 -30.67
CA GLN A 160 -13.21 -16.15 -31.24
C GLN A 160 -11.92 -15.46 -31.72
N SER A 161 -11.84 -14.12 -31.77
CA SER A 161 -10.69 -13.37 -32.29
C SER A 161 -9.73 -12.82 -31.22
N SER A 162 -10.02 -13.00 -29.94
CA SER A 162 -9.22 -12.43 -28.85
C SER A 162 -8.13 -13.41 -28.37
N TYR A 163 -6.89 -12.95 -28.29
CA TYR A 163 -5.74 -13.73 -27.82
C TYR A 163 -5.79 -13.95 -26.30
N TYR A 164 -6.30 -12.95 -25.57
CA TYR A 164 -6.63 -13.08 -24.17
C TYR A 164 -7.95 -12.36 -23.88
N CYS A 165 -8.69 -12.87 -22.89
CA CYS A 165 -9.94 -12.29 -22.43
C CYS A 165 -10.14 -12.55 -20.94
N ALA A 166 -10.37 -11.48 -20.19
CA ALA A 166 -10.62 -11.57 -18.77
C ALA A 166 -11.62 -10.49 -18.33
N LYS A 167 -12.34 -10.79 -17.26
CA LYS A 167 -13.22 -9.89 -16.54
C LYS A 167 -12.51 -9.33 -15.33
N LEU A 168 -12.42 -8.01 -15.22
CA LEU A 168 -11.87 -7.29 -14.08
C LEU A 168 -13.01 -6.68 -13.27
N ASP A 169 -13.27 -7.26 -12.10
CA ASP A 169 -14.25 -6.79 -11.13
C ASP A 169 -13.58 -5.87 -10.10
N PHE A 170 -14.06 -4.64 -9.95
CA PHE A 170 -13.59 -3.69 -8.92
C PHE A 170 -14.51 -3.70 -7.71
N PHE A 171 -13.92 -3.54 -6.52
CA PHE A 171 -14.61 -3.63 -5.23
C PHE A 171 -14.37 -2.38 -4.38
N GLU A 172 -15.39 -1.99 -3.61
CA GLU A 172 -15.32 -0.98 -2.55
C GLU A 172 -16.07 -1.48 -1.32
N GLU A 173 -15.43 -1.42 -0.15
CA GLU A 173 -16.02 -1.89 1.13
C GLU A 173 -16.58 -3.33 1.05
N GLY A 174 -15.97 -4.18 0.21
CA GLY A 174 -16.39 -5.56 -0.03
C GLY A 174 -17.49 -5.75 -1.08
N TYR A 175 -18.06 -4.67 -1.62
CA TYR A 175 -19.08 -4.72 -2.66
C TYR A 175 -18.48 -4.48 -4.04
N ARG A 176 -18.96 -5.20 -5.05
CA ARG A 176 -18.55 -4.98 -6.43
C ARG A 176 -19.19 -3.70 -6.96
N VAL A 177 -18.38 -2.75 -7.41
CA VAL A 177 -18.85 -1.44 -7.90
C VAL A 177 -18.76 -1.29 -9.41
N LYS A 178 -17.80 -1.98 -10.04
CA LYS A 178 -17.56 -1.87 -11.48
C LYS A 178 -17.06 -3.18 -12.03
N THR A 179 -17.39 -3.47 -13.29
CA THR A 179 -16.90 -4.62 -14.03
C THR A 179 -16.44 -4.14 -15.39
N GLU A 180 -15.23 -4.53 -15.79
CA GLU A 180 -14.70 -4.28 -17.12
C GLU A 180 -14.30 -5.59 -17.78
N ILE A 181 -14.48 -5.67 -19.09
CA ILE A 181 -13.93 -6.75 -19.90
C ILE A 181 -12.63 -6.24 -20.51
N ILE A 182 -11.56 -7.00 -20.32
CA ILE A 182 -10.25 -6.75 -20.90
C ILE A 182 -10.02 -7.83 -21.95
N ASP A 183 -9.99 -7.42 -23.21
CA ASP A 183 -9.64 -8.27 -24.34
C ASP A 183 -8.49 -7.65 -25.14
N GLY A 184 -7.72 -8.52 -25.80
CA GLY A 184 -6.63 -8.12 -26.69
C GLY A 184 -6.70 -8.92 -27.98
N SER A 185 -6.64 -8.24 -29.12
CA SER A 185 -6.60 -8.87 -30.45
C SER A 185 -5.16 -8.96 -30.97
N PHE A 186 -4.89 -9.94 -31.84
CA PHE A 186 -3.57 -10.13 -32.47
C PHE A 186 -3.05 -8.88 -33.23
N ALA A 187 -3.95 -8.04 -33.76
CA ALA A 187 -3.60 -6.87 -34.57
C ALA A 187 -2.89 -5.76 -33.79
N THR A 188 -3.04 -5.71 -32.47
CA THR A 188 -2.47 -4.65 -31.62
C THR A 188 -1.01 -4.91 -31.24
N ILE A 189 -0.55 -6.17 -31.32
CA ILE A 189 0.81 -6.57 -30.93
C ILE A 189 1.81 -6.33 -32.08
N THR A 190 1.36 -6.35 -33.33
CA THR A 190 2.20 -6.17 -34.52
C THR A 190 2.59 -4.73 -34.83
N HIS A 191 1.99 -3.72 -34.18
CA HIS A 191 2.22 -2.30 -34.49
C HIS A 191 3.22 -1.57 -33.58
N GLU A 192 3.69 -2.18 -32.48
CA GLU A 192 4.67 -1.54 -31.55
C GLU A 192 6.12 -2.03 -31.72
N ASN A 193 6.37 -2.96 -32.66
CA ASN A 193 7.70 -3.56 -32.90
C ASN A 193 8.36 -3.12 -34.23
N ASN A 194 8.04 -1.94 -34.76
CA ASN A 194 8.73 -1.34 -35.92
C ASN A 194 9.25 0.05 -35.59
#